data_AF-A0A1V0TKN7-F1
#
_entry.id   AF-A0A1V0TKN7-F1
#
_cell.length_a   1.000
_cell.length_b   1.000
_cell.length_c   1.000
_cell.angle_alpha   90.00
_cell.angle_beta   90.00
_cell.angle_gamma   90.00
#
_symmetry.space_group_name_H-M   'P 1'
#
loop_
_entity.id
_entity.type
_entity.pdbx_description
1 polymer ?
#
loop_
_entity_poly.entity_id
_entity_poly.type
_entity_poly.pdbx_seq_one_letter_code
_entity_poly.pdbx_strand_id
1 'polypeptide(L)'
;MRPCRRAARTGLRLPERKNQKVNRQRRGSQGGPPTGFVQARYVRSNEVERCINALKGFRAVATRYDKRAYVFHGTVTLAAIRLWLRC
;
A
#
# COMPACT_ATOMS: atom_id res chain seq x y z
N MET A 1 -3.66 -22.75 -11.07
CA MET A 1 -4.69 -21.80 -10.58
C MET A 1 -4.69 -21.84 -9.05
N ARG A 2 -4.34 -20.74 -8.37
CA ARG A 2 -4.52 -20.62 -6.92
C ARG A 2 -5.72 -19.72 -6.69
N PRO A 3 -6.74 -20.14 -5.94
CA PRO A 3 -7.96 -19.37 -5.77
C PRO A 3 -7.63 -18.02 -5.13
N CYS A 4 -8.34 -16.97 -5.56
CA CYS A 4 -8.36 -15.67 -4.89
C CYS A 4 -8.81 -15.89 -3.44
N ARG A 5 -7.85 -16.01 -2.51
CA ARG A 5 -8.14 -16.01 -1.08
C ARG A 5 -8.86 -14.70 -0.79
N ARG A 6 -10.15 -14.76 -0.48
CA ARG A 6 -10.93 -13.63 0.06
C ARG A 6 -10.11 -13.07 1.21
N ALA A 7 -9.48 -11.92 0.99
CA ALA A 7 -8.79 -11.21 2.03
C ALA A 7 -9.87 -10.83 3.06
N ALA A 8 -9.76 -11.39 4.26
CA ALA A 8 -10.52 -10.93 5.41
C ALA A 8 -10.42 -9.40 5.46
N ARG A 9 -11.57 -8.74 5.65
CA ARG A 9 -11.68 -7.28 5.81
C ARG A 9 -10.97 -6.85 7.08
N THR A 10 -9.64 -6.84 7.09
CA THR A 10 -8.89 -6.03 8.01
C THR A 10 -8.64 -4.73 7.26
N GLY A 11 -9.57 -3.79 7.38
CA GLY A 11 -9.33 -2.43 6.90
C GLY A 11 -7.99 -2.00 7.49
N LEU A 12 -7.01 -1.68 6.66
CA LEU A 12 -5.70 -1.21 7.12
C LEU A 12 -5.95 0.04 7.94
N ARG A 13 -6.00 -0.16 9.26
CA ARG A 13 -6.04 0.92 10.23
C ARG A 13 -4.62 1.45 10.23
N LEU A 14 -4.35 2.45 9.40
CA LEU A 14 -3.11 3.22 9.50
C LEU A 14 -2.94 3.57 10.98
N PRO A 15 -1.79 3.25 11.60
CA PRO A 15 -1.62 3.46 13.02
C PRO A 15 -1.74 4.96 13.31
N GLU A 16 -2.78 5.32 14.06
CA GLU A 16 -2.93 6.68 14.59
C GLU A 16 -1.67 7.01 15.39
N ARG A 17 -1.07 8.18 15.15
CA ARG A 17 0.15 8.58 15.86
C ARG A 17 -0.11 8.48 17.36
N LYS A 18 0.78 7.84 18.13
CA LYS A 18 0.59 7.61 19.59
C LYS A 18 0.16 8.87 20.34
N ASN A 19 0.72 10.03 19.97
CA ASN A 19 0.43 11.33 20.59
C ASN A 19 -1.00 11.83 20.29
N GLN A 20 -1.60 11.47 19.15
CA GLN A 20 -3.00 11.81 18.83
C GLN A 20 -3.97 11.05 19.74
N LYS A 21 -3.72 9.76 19.99
CA LYS A 21 -4.50 8.96 20.94
C LYS A 21 -4.45 9.54 22.35
N VAL A 22 -3.24 9.88 22.83
CA VAL A 22 -3.05 10.45 24.18
C VAL A 22 -3.72 11.82 24.30
N ASN A 23 -3.59 12.68 23.29
CA ASN A 23 -4.22 14.00 23.30
C ASN A 23 -5.75 13.91 23.21
N ARG A 24 -6.30 12.92 22.49
CA ARG A 24 -7.74 12.63 22.45
C ARG A 24 -8.26 12.13 23.79
N GLN A 25 -7.53 11.22 24.45
CA GLN A 25 -7.86 10.76 25.80
C GLN A 25 -7.86 11.92 26.80
N ARG A 26 -6.89 12.85 26.69
CA ARG A 26 -6.84 14.07 27.52
C ARG A 26 -8.01 15.03 27.28
N ARG A 27 -8.55 15.09 26.07
CA ARG A 27 -9.67 15.98 25.70
C ARG A 27 -11.06 15.41 26.04
N GLY A 28 -11.16 14.14 26.42
CA GLY A 28 -12.42 13.52 26.85
C GLY A 28 -13.54 13.66 25.80
N SER A 29 -14.74 14.01 26.24
CA SER A 29 -15.93 14.22 25.39
C SER A 29 -15.82 15.41 24.43
N GLN A 30 -14.90 16.35 24.66
CA GLN A 30 -14.60 17.45 23.73
C GLN A 30 -13.61 17.05 22.63
N GLY A 31 -13.00 15.86 22.75
CA GLY A 31 -12.19 15.26 21.71
C GLY A 31 -13.09 14.76 20.58
N GLY A 32 -13.46 15.66 19.68
CA GLY A 32 -14.29 15.38 18.51
C GLY A 32 -13.81 14.18 17.68
N PRO A 33 -14.59 13.79 16.65
CA PRO A 33 -14.27 12.64 15.81
C PRO A 33 -12.83 12.72 15.28
N PRO A 34 -12.12 11.58 15.16
CA PRO A 34 -10.76 11.56 14.64
C PRO A 34 -10.75 12.29 13.29
N THR A 35 -9.91 13.31 13.21
CA THR A 35 -9.90 14.27 12.11
C THR A 35 -9.54 13.55 10.81
N GLY A 36 -10.50 13.44 9.89
CA GLY A 36 -10.24 13.21 8.47
C GLY A 36 -9.85 11.81 8.02
N PHE A 37 -10.15 10.73 8.77
CA PHE A 37 -9.97 9.37 8.24
C PHE A 37 -11.17 8.95 7.39
N VAL A 38 -11.20 9.39 6.13
CA VAL A 38 -12.18 8.90 5.14
C VAL A 38 -11.71 7.52 4.67
N GLN A 39 -12.17 6.49 5.39
CA GLN A 39 -11.87 5.09 5.14
C GLN A 39 -12.15 4.69 3.67
N ALA A 40 -13.19 5.29 3.06
CA ALA A 40 -13.56 5.08 1.66
C ALA A 40 -12.45 5.44 0.65
N ARG A 41 -11.62 6.45 0.94
CA ARG A 41 -10.51 6.87 0.04
C ARG A 41 -9.31 5.92 0.12
N TYR A 42 -9.20 5.13 1.18
CA TYR A 42 -8.05 4.27 1.48
C TYR A 42 -8.29 2.76 1.25
N VAL A 43 -9.49 2.35 0.83
CA VAL A 43 -9.81 0.92 0.62
C VAL A 43 -8.94 0.28 -0.47
N ARG A 44 -8.65 1.03 -1.54
CA ARG A 44 -7.87 0.51 -2.68
C ARG A 44 -6.36 0.61 -2.52
N SER A 45 -5.85 1.29 -1.48
CA SER A 45 -4.41 1.42 -1.25
C SER A 45 -3.73 0.08 -1.00
N ASN A 46 -4.41 -0.89 -0.39
CA ASN A 46 -3.91 -2.24 -0.18
C ASN A 46 -3.62 -2.99 -1.49
N GLU A 47 -4.36 -2.69 -2.57
CA GLU A 47 -4.12 -3.28 -3.89
C GLU A 47 -2.83 -2.72 -4.49
N VAL A 48 -2.69 -1.39 -4.43
CA VAL A 48 -1.49 -0.67 -4.91
C VAL A 48 -0.24 -1.11 -4.13
N GLU A 49 -0.33 -1.19 -2.80
CA GLU A 49 0.77 -1.65 -1.94
C GLU A 49 1.18 -3.09 -2.25
N ARG A 50 0.19 -3.99 -2.47
CA ARG A 50 0.48 -5.36 -2.89
C ARG A 50 1.17 -5.42 -4.24
N CYS A 51 0.76 -4.60 -5.20
CA CYS A 51 1.42 -4.52 -6.51
C CYS A 51 2.85 -4.01 -6.39
N ILE A 52 3.08 -2.96 -5.59
CA ILE A 52 4.43 -2.42 -5.35
C ILE A 52 5.30 -3.46 -4.63
N ASN A 53 4.75 -4.18 -3.65
CA ASN A 53 5.49 -5.22 -2.95
C ASN A 53 5.86 -6.39 -3.87
N ALA A 54 4.97 -6.75 -4.80
CA ALA A 54 5.27 -7.75 -5.83
C ALA A 54 6.34 -7.24 -6.83
N LEU A 55 6.30 -5.97 -7.23
CA LEU A 55 7.33 -5.34 -8.07
C LEU A 55 8.71 -5.35 -7.39
N LYS A 56 8.76 -5.11 -6.07
CA LYS A 56 10.00 -5.20 -5.28
C LYS A 56 10.56 -6.63 -5.19
N GLY A 57 9.78 -7.66 -5.51
CA GLY A 57 10.25 -9.04 -5.63
C GLY A 57 11.10 -9.30 -6.87
N PHE A 58 11.03 -8.44 -7.89
CA PHE A 58 11.86 -8.57 -9.09
C PHE A 58 13.24 -7.97 -8.80
N ARG A 59 14.26 -8.83 -8.76
CA ARG A 59 15.65 -8.43 -8.47
C ARG A 59 16.12 -7.28 -9.37
N ALA A 60 15.83 -7.32 -10.66
CA ALA A 60 16.18 -6.25 -11.61
C ALA A 60 15.60 -4.88 -11.22
N VAL A 61 14.35 -4.85 -10.75
CA VAL A 61 13.66 -3.63 -10.29
C VAL A 61 14.20 -3.20 -8.92
N ALA A 62 14.42 -4.15 -8.00
CA ALA A 62 14.86 -3.88 -6.63
C ALA A 62 16.28 -3.34 -6.56
N THR A 63 17.19 -3.88 -7.38
CA THR A 63 18.60 -3.52 -7.31
C THR A 63 18.94 -2.25 -8.09
N ARG A 64 18.08 -1.81 -9.00
CA ARG A 64 18.22 -0.56 -9.79
C ARG A 64 19.64 -0.33 -10.33
N TYR A 65 20.25 -1.35 -10.93
CA TYR A 65 21.61 -1.26 -11.50
C TYR A 65 21.64 -0.77 -12.95
N ASP A 66 20.47 -0.50 -13.55
CA ASP A 66 20.38 0.02 -14.90
C ASP A 66 20.96 1.44 -14.97
N LYS A 67 22.03 1.61 -15.76
CA LYS A 67 22.68 2.91 -16.01
C LYS A 67 21.79 3.89 -16.78
N ARG A 68 20.78 3.40 -17.49
CA ARG A 68 19.93 4.18 -18.39
C ARG A 68 18.48 4.14 -17.91
N ALA A 69 17.85 5.31 -17.80
CA ALA A 69 16.49 5.44 -17.27
C ALA A 69 15.46 4.63 -18.08
N TYR A 70 15.58 4.58 -19.41
CA TYR A 70 14.64 3.84 -20.25
C TYR A 70 14.72 2.32 -20.04
N VAL A 71 15.90 1.78 -19.70
CA VAL A 71 16.05 0.34 -19.40
C VAL A 71 15.33 0.02 -18.10
N PHE A 72 15.53 0.85 -17.08
CA PHE A 72 14.80 0.74 -15.81
C PHE A 72 13.28 0.86 -15.99
N HIS A 73 12.81 1.83 -16.78
CA HIS A 73 11.39 1.95 -17.08
C HIS A 73 10.84 0.75 -17.86
N GLY A 74 11.61 0.18 -18.79
CA GLY A 74 11.27 -1.04 -19.51
C GLY A 74 11.12 -2.24 -18.58
N THR A 75 12.07 -2.43 -17.65
CA THR A 75 12.03 -3.55 -16.70
C THR A 75 10.85 -3.43 -15.72
N VAL A 76 10.55 -2.22 -15.24
CA VAL A 76 9.37 -1.94 -14.42
C VAL A 76 8.08 -2.22 -15.19
N THR A 77 8.00 -1.78 -16.44
CA THR A 77 6.80 -1.98 -17.30
C THR A 77 6.56 -3.46 -17.58
N LEU A 78 7.61 -4.21 -17.93
CA LEU A 78 7.51 -5.66 -18.14
C LEU A 78 7.10 -6.40 -16.86
N ALA A 79 7.66 -6.02 -15.71
CA ALA A 79 7.29 -6.61 -14.42
C ALA A 79 5.82 -6.30 -14.07
N ALA A 80 5.35 -5.09 -14.35
CA ALA A 80 3.97 -4.69 -14.14
C ALA A 80 3.00 -5.45 -15.05
N ILE A 81 3.31 -5.59 -16.35
CA ILE A 81 2.53 -6.39 -17.30
C ILE A 81 2.47 -7.85 -16.84
N ARG A 82 3.60 -8.44 -16.45
CA ARG A 82 3.64 -9.81 -15.97
C ARG A 82 2.84 -10.01 -14.68
N LEU A 83 2.81 -9.02 -13.80
CA LEU A 83 1.99 -9.05 -12.60
C LEU A 83 0.50 -8.96 -12.96
N TRP A 84 0.14 -8.10 -13.92
CA TRP A 84 -1.23 -7.92 -14.41
C TRP A 84 -1.79 -9.17 -15.09
N LEU A 85 -0.99 -9.84 -15.92
CA LEU A 85 -1.36 -11.11 -16.59
C LEU A 85 -1.47 -12.32 -15.64
N ARG A 86 -0.96 -12.19 -14.41
CA ARG A 86 -0.93 -13.27 -13.42
C ARG A 86 -2.08 -13.15 -12.40
N CYS A 87 -2.81 -12.03 -12.45
CA CYS A 87 -4.02 -11.79 -11.68
C CYS A 87 -5.23 -12.51 -12.28
#